data_AF-A0A0G9HDL2-F1
#
_entry.id   AF-A0A0G9HDL2-F1
#
_cell.length_a   1.000
_cell.length_b   1.000
_cell.length_c   1.000
_cell.angle_alpha   90.00
_cell.angle_beta   90.00
_cell.angle_gamma   90.00
#
_symmetry.space_group_name_H-M   'P 1'
#
loop_
_entity.id
_entity.type
_entity.pdbx_description
1 polymer ?
#
loop_
_entity_poly.entity_id
_entity_poly.type
_entity_poly.pdbx_seq_one_letter_code
_entity_poly.pdbx_strand_id
1 'polypeptide(L)'
;MLRSTPLRFLALLALATTSAVAAEGAGLKVVPVDNGVNTLTLLGEPAMAVRAWRENYNAHGFDVVSFYVRDKAAGEKAFWNLVPVFGQVGKGELSERLEITIGGGADCVLHDFRLLRSDDDKRVMLVVAQRDMGDSFADPAAVHFTWYDLAKNDDEAPGEPWLSFRQTRVTQAAKSYCDVEEAFDKELHLGTAGGKGGPGDTD
;
A
#
# COMPACT_ATOMS: atom_id res chain seq x y z
N MET A 1 34.26 57.32 42.08
CA MET A 1 32.93 56.92 41.57
C MET A 1 33.12 55.92 40.44
N LEU A 2 33.05 54.63 40.71
CA LEU A 2 32.95 53.59 39.68
C LEU A 2 31.78 52.68 40.07
N ARG A 3 30.75 52.63 39.23
CA ARG A 3 29.60 51.72 39.38
C ARG A 3 29.87 50.47 38.54
N SER A 4 29.88 49.32 39.19
CA SER A 4 29.92 48.00 38.55
C SER A 4 28.50 47.49 38.32
N THR A 5 28.11 47.32 37.06
CA THR A 5 26.84 46.71 36.64
C THR A 5 27.04 45.19 36.48
N PRO A 6 26.17 44.32 37.05
CA PRO A 6 26.26 42.89 36.79
C PRO A 6 25.50 42.51 35.51
N LEU A 7 26.19 41.76 34.67
CA LEU A 7 25.74 41.16 33.41
C LEU A 7 24.72 40.05 33.71
N ARG A 8 23.46 40.20 33.25
CA ARG A 8 22.44 39.14 33.34
C ARG A 8 22.61 38.19 32.16
N PHE A 9 23.01 36.95 32.43
CA PHE A 9 22.92 35.84 31.47
C PHE A 9 21.46 35.37 31.38
N LEU A 10 20.83 35.56 30.22
CA LEU A 10 19.58 34.88 29.86
C LEU A 10 19.96 33.51 29.29
N ALA A 11 19.60 32.43 30.00
CA ALA A 11 19.67 31.08 29.47
C ALA A 11 18.42 30.84 28.59
N LEU A 12 18.61 30.71 27.27
CA LEU A 12 17.58 30.18 26.39
C LEU A 12 17.51 28.66 26.60
N LEU A 13 16.42 28.18 27.21
CA LEU A 13 16.04 26.77 27.14
C LEU A 13 15.50 26.50 25.72
N ALA A 14 16.28 25.80 24.90
CA ALA A 14 15.79 25.24 23.66
C ALA A 14 14.89 24.04 24.00
N LEU A 15 13.56 24.22 23.89
CA LEU A 15 12.61 23.11 23.90
C LEU A 15 12.84 22.30 22.62
N ALA A 16 13.54 21.18 22.73
CA ALA A 16 13.57 20.17 21.68
C ALA A 16 12.19 19.50 21.64
N THR A 17 11.31 19.96 20.76
CA THR A 17 10.08 19.24 20.40
C THR A 17 10.50 18.02 19.58
N THR A 18 10.65 16.86 20.24
CA THR A 18 10.72 15.58 19.54
C THR A 18 9.34 15.30 18.96
N SER A 19 9.18 15.56 17.66
CA SER A 19 8.01 15.09 16.91
C SER A 19 8.03 13.56 16.92
N ALA A 20 7.20 12.96 17.76
CA ALA A 20 6.91 11.54 17.66
C ALA A 20 6.19 11.33 16.32
N VAL A 21 6.89 10.71 15.37
CA VAL A 21 6.25 10.17 14.17
C VAL A 21 5.32 9.08 14.68
N ALA A 22 4.02 9.37 14.75
CA ALA A 22 3.02 8.37 15.07
C ALA A 22 3.20 7.20 14.10
N ALA A 23 3.26 5.97 14.62
CA ALA A 23 3.40 4.77 13.80
C ALA A 23 2.28 4.75 12.75
N GLU A 24 2.63 5.05 11.50
CA GLU A 24 1.69 5.15 10.41
C GLU A 24 1.13 3.74 10.14
N GLY A 25 -0.18 3.57 10.31
CA GLY A 25 -0.83 2.26 10.28
C GLY A 25 -1.15 1.66 11.65
N ALA A 26 -0.93 2.39 12.76
CA ALA A 26 -1.36 1.95 14.09
C ALA A 26 -2.85 1.55 14.08
N GLY A 27 -3.13 0.29 14.41
CA GLY A 27 -4.48 -0.28 14.44
C GLY A 27 -4.99 -0.83 13.10
N LEU A 28 -4.18 -0.81 12.04
CA LEU A 28 -4.46 -1.52 10.79
C LEU A 28 -3.78 -2.89 10.79
N LYS A 29 -4.48 -3.89 10.27
CA LYS A 29 -3.98 -5.26 10.10
C LYS A 29 -3.90 -5.58 8.62
N VAL A 30 -2.89 -6.37 8.26
CA VAL A 30 -2.79 -6.95 6.92
C VAL A 30 -3.94 -7.94 6.72
N VAL A 31 -4.68 -7.75 5.64
CA VAL A 31 -5.70 -8.68 5.17
C VAL A 31 -5.06 -9.55 4.09
N PRO A 32 -4.88 -10.86 4.32
CA PRO A 32 -4.31 -11.73 3.32
C PRO A 32 -5.22 -11.82 2.09
N VAL A 33 -4.61 -11.81 0.91
CA VAL A 33 -5.27 -12.06 -0.37
C VAL A 33 -4.57 -13.23 -1.03
N ASP A 34 -5.15 -14.41 -0.84
CA ASP A 34 -4.63 -15.68 -1.35
C ASP A 34 -5.07 -15.89 -2.81
N ASN A 35 -4.46 -16.84 -3.50
CA ASN A 35 -4.85 -17.23 -4.84
C ASN A 35 -6.33 -17.65 -4.90
N GLY A 36 -7.05 -17.16 -5.92
CA GLY A 36 -8.48 -17.36 -6.10
C GLY A 36 -9.32 -16.19 -5.58
N VAL A 37 -10.57 -16.49 -5.21
CA VAL A 37 -11.56 -15.51 -4.76
C VAL A 37 -11.51 -15.38 -3.24
N ASN A 38 -11.17 -14.19 -2.77
CA ASN A 38 -11.13 -13.83 -1.35
C ASN A 38 -12.37 -13.03 -1.01
N THR A 39 -13.21 -13.55 -0.12
CA THR A 39 -14.37 -12.80 0.39
C THR A 39 -13.92 -11.91 1.53
N LEU A 40 -14.18 -10.61 1.43
CA LEU A 40 -13.77 -9.61 2.41
C LEU A 40 -14.80 -8.48 2.52
N THR A 41 -14.48 -7.46 3.31
CA THR A 41 -15.28 -6.23 3.37
C THR A 41 -14.37 -5.03 3.15
N LEU A 42 -14.92 -4.02 2.49
CA LEU A 42 -14.26 -2.75 2.20
C LEU A 42 -15.18 -1.62 2.67
N LEU A 43 -14.81 -0.91 3.74
CA LEU A 43 -15.66 0.15 4.32
C LEU A 43 -17.05 -0.34 4.74
N GLY A 44 -17.15 -1.58 5.23
CA GLY A 44 -18.39 -2.23 5.63
C GLY A 44 -19.22 -2.82 4.49
N GLU A 45 -18.81 -2.60 3.23
CA GLU A 45 -19.48 -3.17 2.06
C GLU A 45 -18.95 -4.57 1.75
N PRO A 46 -19.82 -5.53 1.37
CA PRO A 46 -19.40 -6.83 0.87
C PRO A 46 -18.49 -6.66 -0.35
N ALA A 47 -17.32 -7.26 -0.28
CA ALA A 47 -16.29 -7.13 -1.30
C ALA A 47 -15.61 -8.46 -1.58
N MET A 48 -14.89 -8.50 -2.69
CA MET A 48 -13.95 -9.58 -2.97
C MET A 48 -12.65 -9.04 -3.56
N ALA A 49 -11.57 -9.75 -3.30
CA ALA A 49 -10.34 -9.63 -4.08
C ALA A 49 -10.15 -10.93 -4.87
N VAL A 50 -9.79 -10.81 -6.14
CA VAL A 50 -9.44 -11.96 -6.97
C VAL A 50 -7.95 -11.88 -7.25
N ARG A 51 -7.19 -12.86 -6.77
CA ARG A 51 -5.77 -13.04 -7.12
C ARG A 51 -5.66 -14.20 -8.09
N ALA A 52 -4.96 -14.01 -9.18
CA ALA A 52 -4.75 -15.07 -10.16
C ALA A 52 -3.34 -15.02 -10.73
N TRP A 53 -2.80 -16.21 -10.99
CA TRP A 53 -1.51 -16.36 -11.66
C TRP A 53 -1.65 -16.08 -13.15
N ARG A 54 -0.89 -15.11 -13.64
CA ARG A 54 -0.75 -14.80 -15.06
C ARG A 54 0.47 -15.58 -15.58
N GLU A 55 0.18 -16.77 -16.08
CA GLU A 55 1.16 -17.57 -16.80
C GLU A 55 1.65 -16.85 -18.06
N ASN A 56 2.95 -16.88 -18.32
CA ASN A 56 3.57 -16.22 -19.47
C ASN A 56 4.57 -17.11 -20.24
N TYR A 57 4.55 -18.42 -19.99
CA TYR A 57 5.50 -19.40 -20.55
C TYR A 57 6.96 -19.10 -20.18
N ASN A 58 7.17 -18.50 -19.02
CA ASN A 58 8.46 -18.26 -18.39
C ASN A 58 8.44 -18.91 -17.00
N ALA A 59 9.61 -19.26 -16.46
CA ALA A 59 9.77 -19.71 -15.08
C ALA A 59 9.35 -18.66 -14.03
N HIS A 60 9.16 -17.41 -14.46
CA HIS A 60 8.83 -16.27 -13.62
C HIS A 60 7.56 -15.58 -14.15
N GLY A 61 6.41 -16.25 -13.98
CA GLY A 61 5.12 -15.59 -14.12
C GLY A 61 4.89 -14.60 -12.97
N PHE A 62 3.68 -14.07 -12.90
CA PHE A 62 3.33 -13.07 -11.88
C PHE A 62 1.86 -13.20 -11.52
N ASP A 63 1.48 -12.76 -10.33
CA ASP A 63 0.08 -12.66 -9.96
C ASP A 63 -0.50 -11.31 -10.37
N VAL A 64 -1.80 -11.32 -10.59
CA VAL A 64 -2.63 -10.13 -10.81
C VAL A 64 -3.74 -10.14 -9.76
N VAL A 65 -3.97 -8.98 -9.14
CA VAL A 65 -5.05 -8.79 -8.15
C VAL A 65 -6.00 -7.70 -8.61
N SER A 66 -7.29 -7.99 -8.55
CA SER A 66 -8.37 -7.00 -8.75
C SER A 66 -9.34 -7.03 -7.57
N PHE A 67 -9.96 -5.88 -7.30
CA PHE A 67 -10.89 -5.70 -6.19
C PHE A 67 -12.29 -5.37 -6.71
N TYR A 68 -13.30 -5.93 -6.05
CA TYR A 68 -14.70 -5.72 -6.38
C TYR A 68 -15.51 -5.49 -5.12
N VAL A 69 -16.57 -4.70 -5.25
CA VAL A 69 -17.49 -4.37 -4.17
C VAL A 69 -18.92 -4.43 -4.67
N ARG A 70 -19.87 -4.69 -3.78
CA ARG A 70 -21.29 -4.60 -4.09
C ARG A 70 -22.04 -3.91 -2.96
N ASP A 71 -23.06 -3.14 -3.33
CA ASP A 71 -23.90 -2.42 -2.37
C ASP A 71 -24.68 -3.40 -1.49
N LYS A 72 -24.40 -3.38 -0.19
CA LYS A 72 -25.13 -4.18 0.79
C LYS A 72 -26.62 -3.84 0.83
N ALA A 73 -26.99 -2.57 0.66
CA ALA A 73 -28.37 -2.11 0.74
C ALA A 73 -29.22 -2.63 -0.43
N ALA A 74 -28.61 -2.85 -1.59
CA ALA A 74 -29.27 -3.44 -2.76
C ALA A 74 -29.52 -4.97 -2.64
N GLY A 75 -28.95 -5.64 -1.63
CA GLY A 75 -29.17 -7.06 -1.36
C GLY A 75 -28.85 -7.96 -2.55
N GLU A 76 -29.74 -8.90 -2.87
CA GLU A 76 -29.54 -9.85 -3.99
C GLU A 76 -29.52 -9.20 -5.39
N LYS A 77 -29.96 -7.95 -5.50
CA LYS A 77 -29.93 -7.19 -6.76
C LYS A 77 -28.63 -6.43 -6.97
N ALA A 78 -27.74 -6.44 -5.97
CA ALA A 78 -26.46 -5.76 -6.04
C ALA A 78 -25.57 -6.42 -7.11
N PHE A 79 -25.05 -5.61 -8.03
CA PHE A 79 -24.04 -6.05 -8.98
C PHE A 79 -22.64 -5.77 -8.43
N TRP A 80 -21.65 -6.50 -8.94
CA TRP A 80 -20.25 -6.28 -8.60
C TRP A 80 -19.71 -5.08 -9.37
N ASN A 81 -19.12 -4.16 -8.62
CA ASN A 81 -18.42 -2.98 -9.11
C ASN A 81 -16.92 -3.19 -8.93
N LEU A 82 -16.14 -2.83 -9.93
CA LEU A 82 -14.69 -2.85 -9.82
C LEU A 82 -14.24 -1.68 -8.92
N VAL A 83 -13.25 -1.92 -8.07
CA VAL A 83 -12.62 -0.91 -7.21
C VAL A 83 -11.23 -0.58 -7.79
N PRO A 84 -11.11 0.46 -8.63
CA PRO A 84 -9.86 0.77 -9.29
C PRO A 84 -8.87 1.48 -8.38
N VAL A 85 -7.60 1.49 -8.81
CA VAL A 85 -6.48 2.17 -8.15
C VAL A 85 -6.07 3.38 -8.98
N PHE A 86 -6.28 4.57 -8.45
CA PHE A 86 -5.81 5.83 -9.05
C PHE A 86 -4.53 6.30 -8.38
N GLY A 87 -3.53 6.63 -9.18
CA GLY A 87 -2.28 7.21 -8.71
C GLY A 87 -1.54 7.92 -9.82
N GLN A 88 -0.46 8.61 -9.45
CA GLN A 88 0.38 9.27 -10.42
C GLN A 88 1.28 8.25 -11.14
N VAL A 89 1.34 8.35 -12.45
CA VAL A 89 2.36 7.68 -13.28
C VAL A 89 3.18 8.80 -13.93
N GLY A 90 4.39 9.02 -13.43
CA GLY A 90 5.26 10.10 -13.93
C GLY A 90 4.80 11.51 -13.53
N LYS A 91 5.13 12.53 -14.35
CA LYS A 91 4.93 13.95 -14.01
C LYS A 91 3.47 14.38 -14.15
N GLY A 92 2.65 14.06 -13.14
CA GLY A 92 1.34 14.65 -12.93
C GLY A 92 0.18 14.00 -13.68
N GLU A 93 0.41 12.92 -14.43
CA GLU A 93 -0.67 12.14 -15.03
C GLU A 93 -1.27 11.20 -14.00
N LEU A 94 -2.58 11.35 -13.76
CA LEU A 94 -3.36 10.37 -13.00
C LEU A 94 -3.68 9.20 -13.92
N SER A 95 -3.26 8.00 -13.53
CA SER A 95 -3.59 6.76 -14.20
C SER A 95 -4.58 5.96 -13.37
N GLU A 96 -5.61 5.46 -14.03
CA GLU A 96 -6.51 4.45 -13.50
C GLU A 96 -5.94 3.06 -13.81
N ARG A 97 -5.80 2.23 -12.78
CA ARG A 97 -5.47 0.81 -12.92
C ARG A 97 -6.60 -0.04 -12.35
N LEU A 98 -6.97 -1.06 -13.11
CA LEU A 98 -8.01 -2.01 -12.71
C LEU A 98 -7.46 -3.22 -11.94
N GLU A 99 -6.14 -3.35 -11.94
CA GLU A 99 -5.42 -4.47 -11.35
C GLU A 99 -4.03 -4.06 -10.82
N ILE A 100 -3.47 -4.90 -9.95
CA ILE A 100 -2.13 -4.79 -9.40
C ILE A 100 -1.34 -6.02 -9.79
N THR A 101 -0.09 -5.84 -10.22
CA THR A 101 0.84 -6.93 -10.50
C THR A 101 1.70 -7.23 -9.29
N ILE A 102 1.87 -8.51 -8.96
CA ILE A 102 2.75 -9.02 -7.90
C ILE A 102 3.75 -9.98 -8.51
N GLY A 103 4.99 -9.89 -8.08
CA GLY A 103 6.11 -10.66 -8.62
C GLY A 103 7.05 -9.78 -9.42
N GLY A 104 7.61 -10.35 -10.48
CA GLY A 104 8.71 -9.75 -11.22
C GLY A 104 10.04 -10.11 -10.57
N GLY A 105 10.93 -10.67 -11.37
CA GLY A 105 12.26 -11.11 -10.98
C GLY A 105 12.44 -12.62 -10.85
N ALA A 106 13.66 -13.06 -11.12
CA ALA A 106 14.02 -14.47 -11.07
C ALA A 106 14.40 -14.92 -9.66
N ASP A 107 15.10 -14.04 -8.94
CA ASP A 107 15.71 -14.33 -7.64
C ASP A 107 15.12 -13.49 -6.49
N CYS A 108 14.50 -12.34 -6.81
CA CYS A 108 13.89 -11.43 -5.84
C CYS A 108 12.61 -10.80 -6.41
N VAL A 109 11.64 -10.54 -5.55
CA VAL A 109 10.36 -9.92 -5.91
C VAL A 109 10.52 -8.40 -6.10
N LEU A 110 10.06 -7.90 -7.25
CA LEU A 110 10.11 -6.47 -7.61
C LEU A 110 8.86 -5.69 -7.21
N HIS A 111 7.71 -6.36 -7.18
CA HIS A 111 6.41 -5.74 -6.93
C HIS A 111 5.58 -6.60 -5.99
N ASP A 112 5.04 -6.00 -4.94
CA ASP A 112 4.10 -6.66 -4.04
C ASP A 112 3.21 -5.62 -3.36
N PHE A 113 2.19 -6.08 -2.63
CA PHE A 113 1.23 -5.20 -1.95
C PHE A 113 0.85 -5.69 -0.55
N ARG A 114 0.31 -4.78 0.23
CA ARG A 114 -0.40 -5.06 1.48
C ARG A 114 -1.76 -4.38 1.43
N LEU A 115 -2.83 -5.17 1.56
CA LEU A 115 -4.15 -4.66 1.88
C LEU A 115 -4.23 -4.52 3.39
N LEU A 116 -4.50 -3.30 3.88
CA LEU A 116 -4.55 -2.99 5.30
C LEU A 116 -5.97 -2.59 5.68
N ARG A 117 -6.45 -3.06 6.82
CA ARG A 117 -7.79 -2.73 7.32
C ARG A 117 -7.81 -2.56 8.84
N SER A 118 -8.57 -1.57 9.28
CA SER A 118 -8.86 -1.32 10.70
C SER A 118 -9.84 -2.35 11.27
N ASP A 119 -9.79 -2.59 12.57
CA ASP A 119 -10.68 -3.56 13.23
C ASP A 119 -12.17 -3.23 13.09
N ASP A 120 -12.53 -1.95 12.94
CA ASP A 120 -13.91 -1.51 12.72
C ASP A 120 -14.28 -1.34 11.23
N ASP A 121 -13.36 -1.70 10.33
CA ASP A 121 -13.49 -1.59 8.87
C ASP A 121 -13.81 -0.17 8.37
N LYS A 122 -13.56 0.88 9.16
CA LYS A 122 -13.80 2.28 8.71
C LYS A 122 -12.63 2.87 7.93
N ARG A 123 -11.50 2.20 7.96
CA ARG A 123 -10.30 2.56 7.23
C ARG A 123 -9.74 1.32 6.53
N VAL A 124 -9.62 1.42 5.23
CA VAL A 124 -8.95 0.45 4.37
C VAL A 124 -7.89 1.18 3.57
N MET A 125 -6.69 0.62 3.52
CA MET A 125 -5.58 1.13 2.75
C MET A 125 -5.00 0.04 1.87
N LEU A 126 -4.42 0.47 0.76
CA LEU A 126 -3.57 -0.36 -0.07
C LEU A 126 -2.17 0.25 -0.04
N VAL A 127 -1.16 -0.59 0.18
CA VAL A 127 0.24 -0.20 0.04
C VAL A 127 0.85 -1.04 -1.05
N VAL A 128 1.42 -0.40 -2.07
CA VAL A 128 2.12 -1.08 -3.17
C VAL A 128 3.60 -0.77 -3.02
N ALA A 129 4.42 -1.81 -2.89
CA ALA A 129 5.87 -1.68 -2.95
C ALA A 129 6.34 -1.94 -4.37
N GLN A 130 7.28 -1.12 -4.82
CA GLN A 130 7.95 -1.29 -6.10
C GLN A 130 9.44 -1.05 -5.91
N ARG A 131 10.22 -1.92 -6.54
CA ARG A 131 11.64 -1.74 -6.74
C ARG A 131 11.94 -1.80 -8.23
N ASP A 132 12.76 -0.86 -8.71
CA ASP A 132 13.27 -0.96 -10.07
C ASP A 132 14.32 -2.09 -10.14
N MET A 133 14.35 -2.83 -11.25
CA MET A 133 15.22 -4.00 -11.42
C MET A 133 16.71 -3.68 -11.16
N GLY A 134 17.19 -2.50 -11.54
CA GLY A 134 18.63 -2.19 -11.54
C GLY A 134 19.34 -2.85 -12.72
N ASP A 135 20.59 -3.28 -12.52
CA ASP A 135 21.37 -3.97 -13.56
C ASP A 135 21.03 -5.48 -13.62
N SER A 136 20.54 -6.05 -12.51
CA SER A 136 20.10 -7.44 -12.39
C SER A 136 18.96 -7.62 -11.39
N PHE A 137 18.15 -8.69 -11.52
CA PHE A 137 17.08 -8.99 -10.57
C PHE A 137 17.55 -9.17 -9.13
N ALA A 138 18.81 -9.57 -8.91
CA ALA A 138 19.38 -9.81 -7.59
C ALA A 138 19.99 -8.54 -6.96
N ASP A 139 20.02 -7.42 -7.69
CA ASP A 139 20.66 -6.20 -7.21
C ASP A 139 19.78 -5.49 -6.17
N PRO A 140 20.32 -5.14 -4.99
CA PRO A 140 19.60 -4.31 -4.06
C PRO A 140 19.38 -2.90 -4.63
N ALA A 141 18.15 -2.42 -4.59
CA ALA A 141 17.79 -1.06 -4.97
C ALA A 141 16.82 -0.42 -3.97
N ALA A 142 16.59 0.88 -4.11
CA ALA A 142 15.63 1.59 -3.28
C ALA A 142 14.21 1.06 -3.54
N VAL A 143 13.47 0.79 -2.47
CA VAL A 143 12.06 0.40 -2.54
C VAL A 143 11.19 1.62 -2.32
N HIS A 144 10.21 1.82 -3.19
CA HIS A 144 9.18 2.85 -3.06
C HIS A 144 7.87 2.22 -2.59
N PHE A 145 7.30 2.77 -1.53
CA PHE A 145 5.97 2.40 -1.04
C PHE A 145 4.98 3.47 -1.46
N THR A 146 4.01 3.11 -2.30
CA THR A 146 2.90 4.00 -2.65
C THR A 146 1.69 3.63 -1.83
N TRP A 147 1.17 4.62 -1.11
CA TRP A 147 0.07 4.47 -0.17
C TRP A 147 -1.21 5.00 -0.82
N TYR A 148 -2.27 4.20 -0.71
CA TYR A 148 -3.60 4.54 -1.18
C TYR A 148 -4.60 4.39 -0.05
N ASP A 149 -5.46 5.39 0.12
CA ASP A 149 -6.65 5.25 0.96
C ASP A 149 -7.82 4.81 0.07
N LEU A 150 -8.66 3.90 0.57
CA LEU A 150 -9.92 3.59 -0.09
C LEU A 150 -10.90 4.75 0.15
N ALA A 151 -11.37 5.36 -0.93
CA ALA A 151 -12.29 6.49 -0.90
C ALA A 151 -13.63 6.12 -1.52
N LYS A 152 -14.70 6.71 -0.98
CA LYS A 152 -16.06 6.63 -1.49
C LYS A 152 -16.41 7.90 -2.25
N ASN A 153 -17.05 7.74 -3.40
CA ASN A 153 -17.62 8.84 -4.16
C ASN A 153 -18.98 9.23 -3.56
N ASP A 154 -18.95 9.90 -2.40
CA ASP A 154 -20.17 10.34 -1.70
C ASP A 154 -20.90 11.49 -2.44
N ASP A 155 -20.19 12.21 -3.32
CA ASP A 155 -20.75 13.30 -4.12
C ASP A 155 -21.47 12.79 -5.40
N GLU A 156 -21.42 11.47 -5.66
CA GLU A 156 -21.94 10.84 -6.88
C GLU A 156 -21.42 11.51 -8.16
N ALA A 157 -20.16 11.95 -8.12
CA ALA A 157 -19.54 12.68 -9.22
C ALA A 157 -19.58 11.84 -10.52
N PRO A 158 -20.13 12.37 -11.63
CA PRO A 158 -20.19 11.63 -12.88
C PRO A 158 -18.81 11.21 -13.39
N GLY A 159 -18.66 9.94 -13.75
CA GLY A 159 -17.40 9.37 -14.24
C GLY A 159 -16.47 8.85 -13.14
N GLU A 160 -16.78 9.07 -11.86
CA GLU A 160 -15.99 8.58 -10.74
C GLU A 160 -16.58 7.27 -10.17
N PRO A 161 -15.77 6.22 -9.96
CA PRO A 161 -16.22 4.96 -9.38
C PRO A 161 -16.78 5.15 -7.97
N TRP A 162 -17.72 4.29 -7.58
CA TRP A 162 -18.34 4.34 -6.25
C TRP A 162 -17.31 4.19 -5.12
N LEU A 163 -16.41 3.22 -5.24
CA LEU A 163 -15.26 3.04 -4.36
C LEU A 163 -14.00 2.95 -5.21
N SER A 164 -12.92 3.59 -4.76
CA SER A 164 -11.64 3.57 -5.45
C SER A 164 -10.47 3.81 -4.49
N PHE A 165 -9.35 3.14 -4.72
CA PHE A 165 -8.10 3.43 -4.01
C PHE A 165 -7.48 4.70 -4.60
N ARG A 166 -7.23 5.71 -3.77
CA ARG A 166 -6.66 6.99 -4.18
C ARG A 166 -5.30 7.18 -3.53
N GLN A 167 -4.29 7.45 -4.34
CA GLN A 167 -2.94 7.69 -3.85
C GLN A 167 -2.93 8.88 -2.88
N THR A 168 -2.36 8.68 -1.70
CA THR A 168 -2.19 9.74 -0.69
C THR A 168 -0.75 10.17 -0.56
N ARG A 169 0.21 9.23 -0.67
CA ARG A 169 1.64 9.54 -0.59
C ARG A 169 2.51 8.45 -1.20
N VAL A 170 3.76 8.82 -1.46
CA VAL A 170 4.84 7.88 -1.78
C VAL A 170 5.92 8.07 -0.72
N THR A 171 6.40 6.98 -0.14
CA THR A 171 7.55 6.95 0.76
C THR A 171 8.63 6.07 0.15
N GLN A 172 9.87 6.23 0.62
CA GLN A 172 10.99 5.40 0.20
C GLN A 172 11.55 4.67 1.42
N ALA A 173 11.96 3.41 1.23
CA ALA A 173 12.71 2.66 2.23
C ALA A 173 14.00 3.39 2.62
N ALA A 174 14.40 3.26 3.88
CA ALA A 174 15.64 3.85 4.38
C ALA A 174 16.88 3.09 3.86
N LYS A 175 16.71 1.81 3.54
CA LYS A 175 17.74 0.95 2.97
C LYS A 175 17.35 0.45 1.57
N SER A 176 18.36 -0.05 0.86
CA SER A 176 18.14 -0.81 -0.37
C SER A 176 17.85 -2.27 -0.03
N TYR A 177 16.97 -2.88 -0.82
CA TYR A 177 16.55 -4.27 -0.67
C TYR A 177 16.59 -4.97 -2.01
N CYS A 178 16.88 -6.27 -2.00
CA CYS A 178 16.66 -7.09 -3.19
C CYS A 178 15.18 -7.41 -3.34
N ASP A 179 14.53 -7.76 -2.22
CA ASP A 179 13.13 -8.17 -2.17
C ASP A 179 12.25 -7.09 -1.52
N VAL A 180 11.14 -6.74 -2.17
CA VAL A 180 10.19 -5.78 -1.62
C VAL A 180 9.44 -6.30 -0.40
N GLU A 181 9.30 -7.62 -0.24
CA GLU A 181 8.69 -8.25 0.93
C GLU A 181 9.53 -8.05 2.19
N GLU A 182 10.86 -8.15 2.05
CA GLU A 182 11.80 -7.85 3.13
C GLU A 182 11.71 -6.37 3.53
N ALA A 183 11.54 -5.48 2.56
CA ALA A 183 11.35 -4.06 2.81
C ALA A 183 10.03 -3.79 3.57
N PHE A 184 8.93 -4.46 3.19
CA PHE A 184 7.66 -4.36 3.92
C PHE A 184 7.79 -4.76 5.39
N ASP A 185 8.47 -5.88 5.67
CA ASP A 185 8.63 -6.37 7.04
C ASP A 185 9.55 -5.47 7.87
N LYS A 186 10.71 -5.08 7.31
CA LYS A 186 11.75 -4.38 8.07
C LYS A 186 11.50 -2.88 8.21
N GLU A 187 10.88 -2.24 7.22
CA GLU A 187 10.66 -0.78 7.23
C GLU A 187 9.26 -0.42 7.75
N LEU A 188 8.25 -1.26 7.46
CA LEU A 188 6.84 -0.96 7.78
C LEU A 188 6.21 -1.92 8.79
N HIS A 189 6.89 -3.02 9.15
CA HIS A 189 6.36 -4.06 10.04
C HIS A 189 5.03 -4.66 9.56
N LEU A 190 4.89 -4.79 8.24
CA LEU A 190 3.70 -5.35 7.58
C LEU A 190 3.89 -6.82 7.16
N GLY A 191 4.92 -7.48 7.69
CA GLY A 191 5.24 -8.87 7.40
C GLY A 191 5.77 -9.10 5.97
N THR A 192 6.21 -10.33 5.73
CA THR A 192 6.82 -10.73 4.46
C THR A 192 5.82 -11.20 3.41
N ALA A 193 4.53 -11.37 3.72
CA ALA A 193 3.55 -11.80 2.72
C ALA A 193 2.24 -11.01 2.79
N GLY A 194 1.67 -10.70 1.63
CA GLY A 194 0.32 -10.13 1.46
C GLY A 194 -0.77 -11.20 1.29
N GLY A 195 -0.40 -12.48 1.26
CA GLY A 195 -1.22 -13.65 0.95
C GLY A 195 -0.44 -14.64 0.09
N LYS A 196 -0.95 -15.85 -0.09
CA LYS A 196 -0.29 -16.91 -0.88
C LYS A 196 -0.70 -16.85 -2.35
N GLY A 197 0.25 -16.74 -3.27
CA GLY A 197 -0.01 -16.61 -4.70
C GLY A 197 -0.07 -17.90 -5.49
N GLY A 198 0.32 -17.76 -6.76
CA GLY A 198 0.47 -18.85 -7.71
C GLY A 198 1.53 -19.90 -7.32
N PRO A 199 1.87 -20.81 -8.24
CA PRO A 199 2.68 -22.01 -7.95
C PRO A 199 4.08 -21.76 -7.35
N GLY A 200 4.60 -20.53 -7.43
CA GLY A 200 5.89 -20.14 -6.85
C GLY A 200 5.83 -19.83 -5.35
N ASP A 201 4.64 -19.61 -4.79
CA ASP A 201 4.44 -19.12 -3.41
C ASP A 201 3.97 -20.23 -2.45
N THR A 202 3.96 -21.48 -2.90
CA THR A 202 3.46 -22.64 -2.15
C THR A 202 4.60 -23.53 -1.66
N ASP A 203 5.36 -23.06 -0.68
CA ASP A 203 6.18 -23.92 0.20
C ASP A 203 6.16 -23.41 1.66
#